data_AF-A0A7C6B7P3-F1
#
_entry.id   AF-A0A7C6B7P3-F1
#
_cell.length_a   1.000
_cell.length_b   1.000
_cell.length_c   1.000
_cell.angle_alpha   90.00
_cell.angle_beta   90.00
_cell.angle_gamma   90.00
#
_symmetry.space_group_name_H-M   'P 1'
#
loop_
_entity.id
_entity.type
_entity.pdbx_description
1 polymer ?
#
loop_
_entity_poly.entity_id
_entity_poly.type
_entity_poly.pdbx_seq_one_letter_code
_entity_poly.pdbx_strand_id
1 'polypeptide(L)'
;MAHLLESSVRKKILRGVGVVIIPPIIYLLMRLLWFSYRKTYHFINKPIEGQCIAVTWHSELLITPQVYRHLRKKQATSAIISQHYDGEIIAKTLGFLQVSALRGSSKRGAKAVLIAAINAIKEN
;
A
#
# COMPACT_ATOMS: atom_id res chain seq x y z
N MET A 1 -17.82 -27.05 -22.09
CA MET A 1 -16.47 -26.52 -21.82
C MET A 1 -16.24 -25.10 -22.34
N ALA A 2 -16.74 -24.70 -23.52
CA ALA A 2 -16.58 -23.34 -24.06
C ALA A 2 -17.05 -22.20 -23.13
N HIS A 3 -18.23 -22.33 -22.51
CA HIS A 3 -18.79 -21.35 -21.56
C HIS A 3 -17.91 -21.12 -20.30
N LEU A 4 -17.20 -22.16 -19.83
CA LEU A 4 -16.28 -22.04 -18.69
C LEU A 4 -14.97 -21.33 -19.07
N LEU A 5 -14.53 -21.47 -20.33
CA LEU A 5 -13.36 -20.76 -20.85
C LEU A 5 -13.67 -19.28 -21.05
N GLU A 6 -14.83 -18.97 -21.63
CA GLU A 6 -15.27 -17.59 -21.88
C GLU A 6 -15.44 -16.78 -20.57
N SER A 7 -16.05 -17.38 -19.55
CA SER A 7 -16.19 -16.76 -18.22
C SER A 7 -14.85 -16.52 -17.52
N SER A 8 -13.86 -17.42 -17.69
CA SER A 8 -12.51 -17.27 -17.14
C SER A 8 -11.72 -16.16 -17.82
N VAL A 9 -11.81 -16.05 -19.15
CA VAL A 9 -11.16 -14.99 -19.94
C VAL A 9 -11.76 -13.63 -19.59
N ARG A 10 -13.08 -13.51 -19.55
CA ARG A 10 -13.78 -12.29 -19.14
C ARG A 10 -13.33 -11.82 -17.75
N LYS A 11 -13.23 -12.74 -16.78
CA LYS A 11 -12.78 -12.43 -15.42
C LYS A 11 -11.34 -11.90 -15.37
N LYS A 12 -10.43 -12.48 -16.18
CA LYS A 12 -9.04 -11.98 -16.29
C LYS A 12 -8.99 -10.58 -16.88
N ILE A 13 -9.75 -10.32 -17.94
CA ILE A 13 -9.82 -8.99 -18.58
C ILE A 13 -10.37 -7.96 -17.58
N LEU A 14 -11.50 -8.26 -16.92
CA LEU A 14 -12.10 -7.36 -15.92
C LEU A 14 -11.12 -7.03 -14.79
N ARG A 15 -10.36 -8.02 -14.32
CA ARG A 15 -9.29 -7.81 -13.33
C ARG A 15 -8.17 -6.94 -13.89
N GLY A 16 -7.71 -7.19 -15.11
CA GLY A 16 -6.69 -6.36 -15.76
C GLY A 16 -7.10 -4.90 -15.84
N VAL A 17 -8.33 -4.62 -16.29
CA VAL A 17 -8.91 -3.28 -16.32
C VAL A 17 -9.03 -2.69 -14.91
N GLY A 18 -9.52 -3.46 -13.95
CA GLY A 18 -9.66 -3.03 -12.56
C GLY A 18 -8.35 -2.58 -11.93
N VAL A 19 -7.24 -3.28 -12.20
CA VAL A 19 -5.90 -2.92 -11.72
C VAL A 19 -5.36 -1.62 -12.33
N VAL A 20 -5.95 -1.12 -13.41
CA VAL A 20 -5.58 0.18 -14.01
C VAL A 20 -6.51 1.29 -13.51
N ILE A 21 -7.82 1.01 -13.42
CA ILE A 21 -8.84 2.02 -13.14
C ILE A 21 -9.08 2.25 -11.64
N ILE A 22 -9.04 1.18 -10.83
CA ILE A 22 -9.34 1.28 -9.39
C ILE A 22 -8.28 2.10 -8.63
N PRO A 23 -6.95 1.93 -8.85
CA PRO A 23 -5.95 2.69 -8.11
C PRO A 23 -6.07 4.22 -8.14
N PRO A 24 -6.24 4.89 -9.30
CA PRO A 24 -6.41 6.34 -9.32
C PRO A 24 -7.70 6.80 -8.63
N ILE A 25 -8.77 6.00 -8.68
CA ILE A 25 -10.02 6.30 -7.96
C ILE A 25 -9.80 6.24 -6.44
N ILE A 26 -9.16 5.18 -5.94
CA ILE A 26 -8.84 5.08 -4.51
C ILE A 26 -7.92 6.22 -4.10
N TYR A 27 -6.90 6.54 -4.90
CA TYR A 27 -6.01 7.67 -4.62
C TYR A 27 -6.78 9.00 -4.53
N LEU A 28 -7.71 9.27 -5.46
CA LEU A 28 -8.55 10.47 -5.39
C LEU A 28 -9.37 10.50 -4.11
N LEU A 29 -10.02 9.38 -3.76
CA LEU A 29 -10.76 9.25 -2.51
C LEU A 29 -9.88 9.51 -1.28
N MET A 30 -8.67 8.94 -1.25
CA MET A 30 -7.68 9.20 -0.21
C MET A 30 -7.39 10.70 -0.10
N ARG A 31 -7.16 11.41 -1.21
CA ARG A 31 -6.91 12.86 -1.21
C ARG A 31 -8.12 13.66 -0.72
N LEU A 32 -9.34 13.30 -1.11
CA LEU A 32 -10.56 13.95 -0.63
C LEU A 32 -10.72 13.79 0.88
N LEU A 33 -10.56 12.57 1.40
CA LEU A 33 -10.59 12.29 2.83
C LEU A 33 -9.49 13.04 3.57
N TRP A 34 -8.30 13.15 2.97
CA TRP A 34 -7.21 13.92 3.55
C TRP A 34 -7.59 15.39 3.76
N PHE A 35 -8.30 16.01 2.82
CA PHE A 35 -8.74 17.40 3.02
C PHE A 35 -9.92 17.49 4.00
N SER A 36 -10.80 16.50 4.02
CA SER A 36 -11.97 16.50 4.91
C SER A 36 -11.65 16.18 6.38
N TYR A 37 -10.61 15.41 6.68
CA TYR A 37 -10.33 14.96 8.04
C TYR A 37 -9.71 16.06 8.92
N ARG A 38 -10.20 16.15 10.16
CA ARG A 38 -9.46 16.78 11.27
C ARG A 38 -8.41 15.80 11.77
N LYS A 39 -7.16 16.26 11.89
CA LYS A 39 -6.01 15.39 12.22
C LYS A 39 -5.42 15.83 13.55
N THR A 40 -5.42 14.92 14.51
CA THR A 40 -4.78 15.11 15.81
C THR A 40 -3.75 14.00 15.98
N TYR A 41 -2.53 14.37 16.38
CA TYR A 41 -1.43 13.44 16.54
C TYR A 41 -1.00 13.39 18.00
N HIS A 42 -1.00 12.19 18.56
CA HIS A 42 -0.52 11.92 19.91
C HIS A 42 0.88 11.31 19.82
N PHE A 43 1.88 12.05 20.32
CA PHE A 43 3.26 11.61 20.35
C PHE A 43 3.66 11.33 21.79
N ILE A 44 4.28 10.17 22.02
CA ILE A 44 4.93 9.88 23.30
C ILE A 44 6.20 10.75 23.41
N ASN A 45 7.03 10.77 22.35
CA ASN A 45 8.23 11.60 22.24
C ASN A 45 8.26 12.32 20.87
N LYS A 46 8.78 13.56 20.81
CA LYS A 46 9.09 14.29 19.56
C LYS A 46 10.61 14.23 19.28
N PRO A 47 11.08 14.14 18.02
CA PRO A 47 10.40 13.75 16.77
C PRO A 47 10.71 12.30 16.32
N ILE A 48 9.97 11.78 15.33
CA ILE A 48 10.25 10.48 14.67
C ILE A 48 11.43 10.65 13.71
N GLU A 49 12.62 10.68 14.27
CA GLU A 49 13.88 10.77 13.54
C GLU A 49 14.42 9.39 13.15
N GLY A 50 15.28 9.33 12.12
CA GLY A 50 15.92 8.08 11.70
C GLY A 50 14.97 7.05 11.09
N GLN A 51 15.40 5.81 10.95
CA GLN A 51 14.54 4.77 10.38
C GLN A 51 13.47 4.34 11.37
N CYS A 52 12.28 4.00 10.86
CA CYS A 52 11.21 3.52 11.71
C CYS A 52 10.32 2.51 10.98
N ILE A 53 9.64 1.68 11.77
CA ILE A 53 8.60 0.77 11.29
C ILE A 53 7.26 1.39 11.65
N ALA A 54 6.49 1.77 10.64
CA ALA A 54 5.12 2.21 10.82
C ALA A 54 4.20 0.99 10.94
N VAL A 55 3.42 0.94 12.02
CA VAL A 55 2.40 -0.08 12.24
C VAL A 55 1.05 0.60 12.26
N THR A 56 0.05 -0.01 11.61
CA THR A 56 -1.29 0.54 11.51
C THR A 56 -2.33 -0.56 11.67
N TRP A 57 -3.47 -0.18 12.24
CA TRP A 57 -4.66 -1.01 12.25
C TRP A 57 -5.29 -1.06 10.86
N HIS A 58 -6.01 -2.15 10.59
CA HIS A 58 -6.64 -2.39 9.29
C HIS A 58 -7.72 -1.33 8.95
N SER A 59 -8.41 -0.78 9.96
CA SER A 59 -9.43 0.27 9.78
C SER A 59 -8.86 1.58 9.24
N GLU A 60 -7.57 1.83 9.47
CA GLU A 60 -6.91 3.10 9.13
C GLU A 60 -6.08 3.02 7.84
N LEU A 61 -6.08 1.88 7.14
CA LEU A 61 -5.21 1.66 5.97
C LEU A 61 -5.40 2.70 4.86
N LEU A 62 -6.60 3.27 4.74
CA LEU A 62 -6.90 4.28 3.74
C LEU A 62 -6.28 5.66 4.05
N ILE A 63 -6.02 5.96 5.33
CA ILE A 63 -5.50 7.27 5.74
C ILE A 63 -4.03 7.22 6.16
N THR A 64 -3.60 6.13 6.78
CA THR A 64 -2.24 5.96 7.34
C THR A 64 -1.12 6.32 6.35
N PRO A 65 -1.14 5.89 5.07
CA PRO A 65 -0.06 6.22 4.14
C PRO A 65 0.13 7.74 3.96
N GLN A 66 -0.96 8.50 4.01
CA GLN A 66 -0.91 9.97 3.92
C GLN A 66 -0.44 10.61 5.22
N VAL A 67 -0.83 10.05 6.36
CA VAL A 67 -0.30 10.45 7.67
C VAL A 67 1.22 10.26 7.70
N TYR A 68 1.70 9.09 7.26
CA TYR A 68 3.14 8.81 7.20
C TYR A 68 3.85 9.81 6.31
N ARG A 69 3.36 10.05 5.09
CA ARG A 69 3.92 11.07 4.17
C ARG A 69 3.93 12.47 4.78
N HIS A 70 2.92 12.83 5.56
CA HIS A 70 2.86 14.13 6.23
C HIS A 70 3.89 14.27 7.35
N LEU A 71 4.03 13.23 8.17
CA LEU A 71 4.98 13.19 9.30
C LEU A 71 6.42 12.97 8.84
N ARG A 72 6.63 12.27 7.72
CA ARG A 72 7.93 11.82 7.18
C ARG A 72 8.09 12.22 5.72
N LYS A 73 8.40 13.49 5.49
CA LYS A 73 8.38 14.09 4.15
C LYS A 73 9.56 13.68 3.25
N LYS A 74 10.68 13.27 3.83
CA LYS A 74 11.96 13.09 3.10
C LYS A 74 12.39 11.63 2.97
N GLN A 75 11.84 10.74 3.77
CA GLN A 75 12.31 9.37 3.88
C GLN A 75 11.65 8.47 2.85
N ALA A 76 12.46 7.62 2.19
CA ALA A 76 11.93 6.58 1.34
C ALA A 76 11.00 5.68 2.17
N THR A 77 9.86 5.33 1.58
CA THR A 77 8.82 4.58 2.29
C THR A 77 8.50 3.33 1.51
N SER A 78 8.42 2.21 2.22
CA SER A 78 8.03 0.92 1.66
C SER A 78 6.93 0.29 2.49
N ALA A 79 6.02 -0.42 1.83
CA ALA A 79 4.96 -1.19 2.47
C ALA A 79 5.03 -2.66 2.04
N ILE A 80 4.79 -3.58 2.98
CA ILE A 80 4.63 -5.00 2.69
C ILE A 80 3.22 -5.22 2.14
N ILE A 81 3.12 -5.76 0.92
CA ILE A 81 1.84 -5.90 0.23
C ILE A 81 1.75 -7.29 -0.41
N SER A 82 0.61 -7.96 -0.22
CA SER A 82 0.39 -9.32 -0.72
C SER A 82 0.48 -9.44 -2.25
N GLN A 83 0.88 -10.62 -2.74
CA GLN A 83 1.00 -10.94 -4.17
C GLN A 83 -0.33 -11.30 -4.85
N HIS A 84 -1.46 -10.90 -4.27
CA HIS A 84 -2.79 -11.17 -4.82
C HIS A 84 -3.30 -9.97 -5.62
N TYR A 85 -4.43 -10.17 -6.31
CA TYR A 85 -5.11 -9.15 -7.11
C TYR A 85 -5.37 -7.86 -6.33
N ASP A 86 -5.95 -7.95 -5.13
CA ASP A 86 -6.22 -6.76 -4.31
C ASP A 86 -4.92 -6.09 -3.85
N GLY A 87 -3.89 -6.89 -3.56
CA GLY A 87 -2.56 -6.38 -3.25
C GLY A 87 -1.91 -5.65 -4.42
N GLU A 88 -2.23 -5.99 -5.66
CA GLU A 88 -1.76 -5.24 -6.84
C GLU A 88 -2.44 -3.88 -6.95
N ILE A 89 -3.75 -3.82 -6.70
CA ILE A 89 -4.50 -2.56 -6.62
C ILE A 89 -3.89 -1.66 -5.54
N ILE A 90 -3.64 -2.21 -4.35
CA ILE A 90 -3.04 -1.46 -3.23
C ILE A 90 -1.64 -0.97 -3.60
N ALA A 91 -0.78 -1.83 -4.19
CA ALA A 91 0.57 -1.44 -4.59
C ALA A 91 0.58 -0.25 -5.55
N LYS A 92 -0.28 -0.29 -6.58
CA LYS A 92 -0.42 0.83 -7.53
C LYS A 92 -0.99 2.09 -6.87
N THR A 93 -1.96 1.92 -5.97
CA THR A 93 -2.56 3.05 -5.22
C THR A 93 -1.51 3.75 -4.37
N LEU A 94 -0.72 2.98 -3.61
CA LEU A 94 0.33 3.50 -2.75
C LEU A 94 1.52 4.06 -3.56
N GLY A 95 1.72 3.60 -4.79
CA GLY A 95 2.66 4.19 -5.74
C GLY A 95 2.39 5.67 -6.02
N PHE A 96 1.13 6.11 -6.11
CA PHE A 96 0.79 7.54 -6.23
C PHE A 96 1.20 8.37 -5.01
N LEU A 97 1.39 7.73 -3.86
CA LEU A 97 1.89 8.34 -2.63
C LEU A 97 3.41 8.21 -2.45
N GLN A 98 4.13 7.69 -3.45
CA GLN A 98 5.57 7.42 -3.43
C GLN A 98 5.97 6.37 -2.39
N VAL A 99 5.11 5.36 -2.18
CA VAL A 99 5.39 4.21 -1.31
C VAL A 99 5.69 2.99 -2.16
N SER A 100 6.89 2.45 -2.02
CA SER A 100 7.35 1.25 -2.72
C SER A 100 6.69 -0.02 -2.17
N ALA A 101 6.36 -0.97 -3.04
CA ALA A 101 5.68 -2.20 -2.65
C ALA A 101 6.67 -3.37 -2.48
N LEU A 102 6.89 -3.82 -1.25
CA LEU A 102 7.59 -5.06 -0.95
C LEU A 102 6.61 -6.23 -1.06
N ARG A 103 6.76 -7.08 -2.08
CA ARG A 103 5.73 -8.05 -2.47
C ARG A 103 5.84 -9.37 -1.70
N GLY A 104 4.89 -9.64 -0.81
CA GLY A 104 4.77 -10.92 -0.11
C GLY A 104 3.72 -10.92 1.00
N SER A 105 3.45 -12.11 1.55
CA SER A 105 2.55 -12.34 2.68
C SER A 105 2.93 -13.64 3.40
N SER A 106 2.30 -13.91 4.55
CA SER A 106 2.48 -15.15 5.30
C SER A 106 2.19 -16.41 4.46
N LYS A 107 1.31 -16.31 3.45
CA LYS A 107 0.96 -17.42 2.55
C LYS A 107 1.88 -17.53 1.34
N ARG A 108 2.43 -16.42 0.84
CA ARG A 108 3.20 -16.40 -0.41
C ARG A 108 4.35 -15.39 -0.33
N GLY A 109 5.59 -15.86 -0.42
CA GLY A 109 6.77 -15.01 -0.43
C GLY A 109 7.19 -14.45 0.93
N ALA A 110 6.75 -15.06 2.05
CA ALA A 110 7.04 -14.60 3.41
C ALA A 110 8.54 -14.38 3.69
N LYS A 111 9.39 -15.38 3.40
CA LYS A 111 10.85 -15.28 3.59
C LYS A 111 11.45 -14.14 2.75
N ALA A 112 11.08 -14.07 1.48
CA ALA A 112 11.63 -13.08 0.55
C ALA A 112 11.25 -11.65 0.96
N VAL A 113 9.97 -11.42 1.32
CA VAL A 113 9.51 -10.08 1.72
C VAL A 113 10.08 -9.65 3.06
N LEU A 114 10.33 -10.58 3.99
CA LEU A 114 11.00 -10.30 5.25
C LEU A 114 12.45 -9.84 5.01
N ILE A 115 13.20 -10.55 4.16
CA ILE A 115 14.57 -10.16 3.79
C ILE A 115 14.56 -8.79 3.10
N ALA A 116 13.64 -8.57 2.16
CA ALA A 116 13.51 -7.29 1.46
C ALA A 116 13.18 -6.14 2.42
N ALA A 117 12.32 -6.37 3.42
CA ALA A 117 11.99 -5.37 4.44
C ALA A 117 13.20 -5.03 5.33
N ILE A 118 13.99 -6.04 5.73
CA ILE A 118 15.23 -5.82 6.49
C ILE A 118 16.23 -5.00 5.66
N ASN A 119 16.40 -5.32 4.38
CA ASN A 119 17.30 -4.58 3.50
C ASN A 119 16.84 -3.13 3.27
N ALA A 120 15.53 -2.91 3.10
CA ALA A 120 14.96 -1.57 2.99
C ALA A 120 15.22 -0.69 4.23
N ILE A 121 15.34 -1.32 5.41
CA ILE A 121 15.71 -0.67 6.68
C ILE A 121 17.25 -0.67 6.88
N LYS A 122 18.07 -1.21 5.99
CA LYS A 122 19.54 -1.06 6.09
C LYS A 122 20.10 -0.04 5.12
N GLU A 123 19.46 0.09 3.97
CA GLU A 123 19.93 0.92 2.84
C GLU A 123 19.50 2.39 2.92
N ASN A 124 18.62 2.75 3.87
CA ASN A 124 18.13 4.13 4.10
C ASN A 124 18.69 4.78 5.36
#